data_AF-A0A1W2C1V2-F1
#
_entry.id   AF-A0A1W2C1V2-F1
#
_cell.length_a   1.000
_cell.length_b   1.000
_cell.length_c   1.000
_cell.angle_alpha   90.00
_cell.angle_beta   90.00
_cell.angle_gamma   90.00
#
_symmetry.space_group_name_H-M   'P 1'
#
loop_
_entity.id
_entity.type
_entity.pdbx_description
1 polymer ?
#
loop_
_entity_poly.entity_id
_entity_poly.type
_entity_poly.pdbx_seq_one_letter_code
_entity_poly.pdbx_strand_id
1 'polypeptide(L)'
;MATIHKITTYSISYELENDIRKKALSEEEIANIYEQLKSEKQKLAQRVKILLITGAVLALVFGISTYVKSEEILLALVTAVVLMAVVGAAALGAMYANIGKIAKQWNKLIGSYYSQIGDKYIL
;
A
#
# COMPACT_ATOMS: atom_id res chain seq x y z
N MET A 1 -30.70 -4.39 -4.39
CA MET A 1 -29.67 -5.23 -3.75
C MET A 1 -28.34 -4.53 -3.97
N ALA A 2 -27.71 -3.99 -2.92
CA ALA A 2 -26.42 -3.34 -3.05
C ALA A 2 -25.35 -4.41 -3.34
N THR A 3 -24.74 -4.36 -4.52
CA THR A 3 -23.67 -5.28 -4.89
C THR A 3 -22.43 -4.95 -4.06
N ILE A 4 -22.11 -5.79 -3.09
CA ILE A 4 -20.89 -5.62 -2.28
C ILE A 4 -19.72 -6.05 -3.15
N HIS A 5 -19.07 -5.11 -3.82
CA HIS A 5 -17.85 -5.39 -4.54
C HIS A 5 -16.73 -5.70 -3.55
N LYS A 6 -16.23 -6.93 -3.56
CA LYS A 6 -15.07 -7.33 -2.78
C LYS A 6 -13.83 -6.71 -3.42
N ILE A 7 -13.34 -5.64 -2.83
CA ILE A 7 -12.06 -5.05 -3.19
C ILE A 7 -10.96 -5.89 -2.54
N THR A 8 -10.21 -6.63 -3.35
CA THR A 8 -9.03 -7.35 -2.88
C THR A 8 -7.82 -6.42 -2.83
N THR A 9 -6.92 -6.72 -1.90
CA THR A 9 -5.77 -5.89 -1.49
C THR A 9 -4.75 -5.55 -2.59
N TYR A 10 -4.93 -6.08 -3.82
CA TYR A 10 -3.91 -6.05 -4.87
C TYR A 10 -4.44 -5.67 -6.27
N SER A 11 -5.75 -5.56 -6.46
CA SER A 11 -6.36 -5.23 -7.76
C SER A 11 -7.83 -4.86 -7.60
N ILE A 12 -8.30 -3.97 -8.47
CA ILE A 12 -9.74 -3.82 -8.72
C ILE A 12 -10.27 -5.16 -9.25
N SER A 13 -11.39 -5.66 -8.70
CA SER A 13 -11.95 -6.93 -9.14
C SER A 13 -12.40 -6.83 -10.60
N TYR A 14 -12.35 -7.94 -11.33
CA TYR A 14 -12.79 -7.98 -12.74
C TYR A 14 -14.26 -7.56 -12.89
N GLU A 15 -15.10 -7.91 -11.92
CA GLU A 15 -16.52 -7.50 -11.86
C GLU A 15 -16.66 -5.99 -11.76
N LEU A 16 -15.95 -5.35 -10.82
CA LEU A 16 -15.96 -3.90 -10.64
C LEU A 16 -15.40 -3.18 -11.87
N GLU A 17 -14.32 -3.70 -12.47
CA GLU A 17 -13.79 -3.16 -13.73
C GLU A 17 -14.84 -3.23 -14.86
N ASN A 18 -15.54 -4.36 -14.99
CA ASN A 18 -16.57 -4.55 -16.00
C ASN A 18 -17.76 -3.62 -15.78
N ASP A 19 -18.20 -3.44 -14.54
CA ASP A 19 -19.32 -2.57 -14.17
C ASP A 19 -18.98 -1.09 -14.43
N ILE A 20 -17.73 -0.68 -14.13
CA ILE A 20 -17.23 0.65 -14.48
C ILE A 20 -17.20 0.85 -16.00
N ARG A 21 -16.66 -0.13 -16.75
CA ARG A 21 -16.58 -0.08 -18.22
C ARG A 21 -17.96 0.03 -18.88
N LYS A 22 -18.95 -0.65 -18.31
CA LYS A 22 -20.35 -0.63 -18.77
C LYS A 22 -21.13 0.59 -18.28
N LYS A 23 -20.52 1.46 -17.48
CA LYS A 23 -21.18 2.58 -16.78
C LYS A 23 -22.42 2.14 -15.97
N ALA A 24 -22.36 0.95 -15.40
CA ALA A 24 -23.48 0.34 -14.68
C ALA A 24 -23.66 0.89 -13.26
N LEU A 25 -22.70 1.68 -12.77
CA LEU A 25 -22.67 2.23 -11.41
C LEU A 25 -23.14 3.69 -11.39
N SER A 26 -23.90 4.04 -10.35
CA SER A 26 -24.28 5.41 -10.00
C SER A 26 -23.12 6.18 -9.36
N GLU A 27 -23.20 7.52 -9.31
CA GLU A 27 -22.21 8.36 -8.62
C GLU A 27 -22.09 8.03 -7.13
N GLU A 28 -23.21 7.65 -6.49
CA GLU A 28 -23.23 7.24 -5.07
C GLU A 28 -22.47 5.93 -4.85
N GLU A 29 -22.64 4.94 -5.74
CA GLU A 29 -21.88 3.69 -5.69
C GLU A 29 -20.39 3.93 -5.92
N ILE A 30 -20.02 4.81 -6.85
CA ILE A 30 -18.63 5.20 -7.11
C ILE A 30 -18.02 5.89 -5.90
N ALA A 31 -18.76 6.79 -5.25
CA ALA A 31 -18.31 7.46 -4.02
C ALA A 31 -18.06 6.45 -2.88
N ASN A 32 -18.96 5.48 -2.71
CA ASN A 32 -18.81 4.40 -1.72
C ASN A 32 -17.57 3.54 -2.01
N ILE A 33 -17.34 3.17 -3.27
CA ILE A 33 -16.16 2.39 -3.67
C ILE A 33 -14.88 3.21 -3.46
N TYR A 34 -14.89 4.49 -3.79
CA TYR A 34 -13.77 5.40 -3.56
C TYR A 34 -13.38 5.48 -2.07
N GLU A 35 -14.36 5.67 -1.17
CA GLU A 35 -14.11 5.70 0.27
C GLU A 35 -13.56 4.35 0.78
N GLN A 36 -14.05 3.23 0.27
CA GLN A 36 -13.49 1.91 0.58
C GLN A 36 -12.04 1.77 0.12
N LEU A 37 -11.72 2.17 -1.12
CA LEU A 37 -10.35 2.13 -1.65
C LEU A 37 -9.41 3.04 -0.86
N LYS A 38 -9.86 4.23 -0.47
CA LYS A 38 -9.11 5.18 0.34
C LYS A 38 -8.82 4.63 1.73
N SER A 39 -9.81 3.99 2.37
CA SER A 39 -9.66 3.32 3.66
C SER A 39 -8.66 2.16 3.58
N GLU A 40 -8.75 1.30 2.57
CA GLU A 40 -7.81 0.19 2.37
C GLU A 40 -6.38 0.68 2.09
N LYS A 41 -6.22 1.74 1.29
CA LYS A 41 -4.93 2.42 1.08
C LYS A 41 -4.31 2.90 2.40
N GLN A 42 -5.10 3.51 3.27
CA GLN A 42 -4.65 3.96 4.59
C GLN A 42 -4.27 2.79 5.51
N LYS A 43 -5.09 1.73 5.55
CA LYS A 43 -4.79 0.51 6.32
C LYS A 43 -3.50 -0.15 5.84
N LEU A 44 -3.30 -0.26 4.53
CA LEU A 44 -2.09 -0.85 3.97
C LEU A 44 -0.84 -0.01 4.32
N ALA A 45 -0.94 1.32 4.19
CA ALA A 45 0.12 2.22 4.62
C ALA A 45 0.44 2.06 6.12
N GLN A 46 -0.57 1.90 6.96
CA GLN A 46 -0.39 1.66 8.40
C GLN A 46 0.27 0.31 8.69
N ARG A 47 -0.12 -0.77 7.99
CA ARG A 47 0.53 -2.09 8.11
C ARG A 47 2.01 -2.04 7.72
N VAL A 48 2.34 -1.33 6.64
CA VAL A 48 3.74 -1.14 6.22
C VAL A 48 4.52 -0.35 7.27
N LYS A 49 3.94 0.72 7.83
CA LYS A 49 4.57 1.47 8.94
C LYS A 49 4.83 0.57 10.15
N ILE A 50 3.87 -0.27 10.52
CA ILE A 50 4.05 -1.23 11.63
C ILE A 50 5.20 -2.18 11.32
N LEU A 51 5.23 -2.79 10.13
CA LEU A 51 6.32 -3.68 9.71
C LEU A 51 7.69 -2.99 9.75
N LEU A 52 7.77 -1.74 9.29
CA LEU A 52 9.00 -0.93 9.34
C LEU A 52 9.44 -0.68 10.79
N ILE A 53 8.52 -0.30 11.68
CA ILE A 53 8.81 -0.08 13.10
C ILE A 53 9.26 -1.38 13.77
N THR A 54 8.53 -2.48 13.56
CA THR A 54 8.90 -3.79 14.11
C THR A 54 10.26 -4.26 13.59
N GLY A 55 10.54 -4.09 12.30
CA GLY A 55 11.84 -4.38 11.71
C GLY A 55 12.97 -3.55 12.32
N ALA A 56 12.76 -2.25 12.52
CA ALA A 56 13.72 -1.36 13.17
C ALA A 56 14.01 -1.76 14.62
N VAL A 57 12.97 -2.11 15.40
CA VAL A 57 13.12 -2.57 16.78
C VAL A 57 13.91 -3.88 16.83
N LEU A 58 13.61 -4.85 15.96
CA LEU A 58 14.37 -6.10 15.90
C LEU A 58 15.84 -5.88 15.52
N ALA A 59 16.10 -4.98 14.56
CA ALA A 59 17.46 -4.63 14.17
C ALA A 59 18.24 -3.96 15.32
N LEU A 60 17.60 -3.09 16.10
CA LEU A 60 18.20 -2.49 17.29
C LEU A 60 18.52 -3.54 18.37
N VAL A 61 17.60 -4.46 18.66
CA VAL A 61 17.83 -5.55 19.62
C VAL A 61 18.99 -6.45 19.18
N PHE A 62 19.04 -6.80 17.89
CA PHE A 62 20.14 -7.59 17.34
C PHE A 62 21.47 -6.84 17.36
N GLY A 63 21.48 -5.56 17.00
CA GLY A 63 22.67 -4.70 17.06
C GLY A 63 23.23 -4.55 18.48
N ILE A 64 22.36 -4.37 19.49
CA ILE A 64 22.80 -4.28 20.89
C ILE A 64 23.36 -5.61 21.39
N SER A 65 22.73 -6.74 21.07
CA SER A 65 23.20 -8.07 21.52
C SER A 65 24.54 -8.48 20.89
N THR A 66 24.82 -8.03 19.66
CA THR A 66 26.11 -8.22 18.99
C THR A 66 27.19 -7.25 19.47
N TYR A 67 26.80 -6.02 19.88
CA TYR A 67 27.69 -5.04 20.52
C TYR A 67 28.32 -5.55 21.81
N VAL A 68 27.57 -6.31 22.63
CA VAL A 68 28.05 -6.84 23.92
C VAL A 68 29.07 -7.97 23.76
N LYS A 69 29.23 -8.56 22.56
CA LYS A 69 29.98 -9.81 22.35
C LYS A 69 31.16 -9.75 21.38
N SER A 70 31.46 -8.62 20.72
CA SER A 70 32.45 -8.59 19.63
C SER A 70 33.51 -7.48 19.76
N GLU A 71 34.75 -7.81 19.36
CA GLU A 71 35.84 -6.82 19.16
C GLU A 71 35.69 -6.04 17.83
N GLU A 72 34.82 -6.50 16.93
CA GLU A 72 34.53 -5.90 15.61
C GLU A 72 33.23 -5.07 15.59
N ILE A 73 32.99 -4.29 16.65
CA ILE A 73 31.80 -3.44 16.81
C ILE A 73 31.49 -2.61 15.56
N LEU A 74 32.53 -2.05 14.92
CA LEU A 74 32.34 -1.17 13.76
C LEU A 74 31.69 -1.92 12.58
N LEU A 75 32.12 -3.17 12.32
CA LEU A 75 31.61 -3.98 11.22
C LEU A 75 30.15 -4.41 11.47
N ALA A 76 29.84 -4.81 12.72
CA ALA A 76 28.49 -5.17 13.12
C ALA A 76 27.51 -3.99 12.99
N LEU A 77 27.93 -2.78 13.38
CA LEU A 77 27.12 -1.57 13.31
C LEU A 77 26.85 -1.15 11.87
N VAL A 78 27.87 -1.18 11.00
CA VAL A 78 27.71 -0.90 9.56
C VAL A 78 26.77 -1.91 8.92
N THR A 79 26.91 -3.19 9.23
CA THR A 79 26.05 -4.25 8.67
C THR A 79 24.59 -4.09 9.11
N ALA A 80 24.35 -3.75 10.38
CA ALA A 80 23.01 -3.49 10.90
C ALA A 80 22.33 -2.27 10.24
N VAL A 81 23.08 -1.18 10.04
CA VAL A 81 22.58 0.03 9.35
C VAL A 81 22.26 -0.27 7.89
N VAL A 82 23.13 -0.99 7.18
CA VAL A 82 22.90 -1.39 5.79
C VAL A 82 21.67 -2.31 5.67
N LEU A 83 21.53 -3.30 6.56
CA LEU A 83 20.34 -4.16 6.60
C LEU A 83 19.05 -3.36 6.84
N MET A 84 19.06 -2.42 7.78
CA MET A 84 17.91 -1.54 8.01
C MET A 84 17.57 -0.69 6.78
N ALA A 85 18.57 -0.14 6.10
CA ALA A 85 18.36 0.63 4.88
C ALA A 85 17.76 -0.22 3.75
N VAL A 86 18.26 -1.45 3.56
CA VAL A 86 17.75 -2.38 2.54
C VAL A 86 16.33 -2.85 2.85
N VAL A 87 16.04 -3.24 4.10
CA VAL A 87 14.69 -3.64 4.53
C VAL A 87 13.71 -2.47 4.42
N GLY A 88 14.15 -1.27 4.81
CA GLY A 88 13.38 -0.04 4.68
C GLY A 88 13.03 0.27 3.22
N ALA A 89 14.02 0.22 2.33
CA ALA A 89 13.83 0.43 0.90
C ALA A 89 12.92 -0.63 0.27
N ALA A 90 13.07 -1.91 0.63
CA ALA A 90 12.22 -2.99 0.13
C ALA A 90 10.76 -2.85 0.59
N ALA A 91 10.53 -2.51 1.86
CA ALA A 91 9.18 -2.31 2.40
C ALA A 91 8.49 -1.08 1.77
N LEU A 92 9.22 0.02 1.60
CA LEU A 92 8.70 1.20 0.88
C LEU A 92 8.43 0.87 -0.59
N GLY A 93 9.34 0.14 -1.26
CA GLY A 93 9.17 -0.30 -2.65
C GLY A 93 7.92 -1.16 -2.84
N ALA A 94 7.69 -2.14 -1.96
CA ALA A 94 6.49 -2.98 -1.96
C ALA A 94 5.21 -2.15 -1.72
N MET A 95 5.27 -1.14 -0.84
CA MET A 95 4.17 -0.22 -0.59
C MET A 95 3.82 0.62 -1.82
N TYR A 96 4.82 1.25 -2.46
CA TYR A 96 4.61 2.06 -3.66
C TYR A 96 4.13 1.22 -4.84
N ALA A 97 4.67 0.01 -5.02
CA ALA A 97 4.24 -0.90 -6.07
C ALA A 97 2.76 -1.31 -5.90
N ASN A 98 2.33 -1.66 -4.69
CA ASN A 98 0.97 -2.15 -4.46
C ASN A 98 -0.06 -1.02 -4.39
N ILE A 99 0.20 0.05 -3.62
CA ILE A 99 -0.72 1.18 -3.49
C ILE A 99 -0.80 1.98 -4.79
N GLY A 100 0.36 2.23 -5.42
CA GLY A 100 0.43 3.00 -6.66
C GLY A 100 -0.26 2.30 -7.82
N LYS A 101 -0.19 0.96 -7.88
CA LYS A 101 -0.88 0.20 -8.93
C LYS A 101 -2.40 0.29 -8.82
N ILE A 102 -2.96 0.15 -7.62
CA ILE A 102 -4.41 0.26 -7.40
C ILE A 102 -4.90 1.68 -7.71
N ALA A 103 -4.23 2.70 -7.17
CA ALA A 103 -4.59 4.09 -7.44
C ALA A 103 -4.50 4.42 -8.94
N LYS A 104 -3.44 3.97 -9.62
CA LYS A 104 -3.28 4.17 -11.06
C LYS A 104 -4.36 3.45 -11.88
N GLN A 105 -4.73 2.22 -11.50
CA GLN A 105 -5.82 1.49 -12.15
C GLN A 105 -7.16 2.19 -11.95
N TRP A 106 -7.46 2.61 -10.73
CA TRP A 106 -8.68 3.34 -10.38
C TRP A 106 -8.78 4.66 -11.14
N ASN A 107 -7.75 5.52 -11.05
CA ASN A 107 -7.72 6.82 -11.71
C ASN A 107 -7.86 6.68 -13.23
N LYS A 108 -7.26 5.64 -13.81
CA LYS A 108 -7.43 5.33 -15.24
C LYS A 108 -8.87 4.90 -15.56
N LEU A 109 -9.46 4.00 -14.78
CA LEU A 109 -10.82 3.49 -15.03
C LEU A 109 -11.86 4.59 -14.87
N ILE A 110 -11.84 5.30 -13.74
CA ILE A 110 -12.78 6.38 -13.47
C ILE A 110 -12.57 7.56 -14.42
N GLY A 111 -11.33 7.95 -14.71
CA GLY A 111 -11.05 9.01 -15.69
C GLY A 111 -11.52 8.66 -17.11
N SER A 112 -11.37 7.40 -17.55
CA SER A 112 -11.78 6.98 -18.89
C SER A 112 -13.29 6.80 -19.05
N TYR A 113 -13.98 6.24 -18.05
CA TYR A 113 -15.39 5.86 -18.19
C TYR A 113 -16.36 6.84 -17.51
N TYR A 114 -15.89 7.59 -16.51
CA TYR A 114 -16.66 8.54 -15.72
C TYR A 114 -15.99 9.93 -15.69
N SER A 115 -15.50 10.40 -16.84
CA SER A 115 -14.75 11.67 -16.96
C SER A 115 -15.43 12.89 -16.34
N GLN A 116 -16.77 12.93 -16.30
CA GLN A 116 -17.55 14.03 -15.72
C GLN A 116 -17.41 14.14 -14.19
N ILE A 117 -17.17 13.02 -13.51
CA ILE A 117 -17.02 12.96 -12.05
C ILE A 117 -15.60 12.51 -11.65
N GLY A 118 -14.77 12.15 -12.64
CA GLY A 118 -13.53 11.43 -12.39
C GLY A 118 -12.52 12.22 -11.59
N ASP A 119 -12.48 13.54 -11.77
CA ASP A 119 -11.60 14.44 -11.02
C ASP A 119 -11.94 14.49 -9.51
N LYS A 120 -13.20 14.23 -9.14
CA LYS A 120 -13.64 14.22 -7.73
C LYS A 120 -13.17 12.96 -6.98
N TYR A 121 -12.93 11.87 -7.70
CA TYR A 121 -12.71 10.54 -7.14
C TYR A 121 -11.30 10.00 -7.45
N ILE A 122 -10.30 10.88 -7.63
CA ILE A 122 -8.90 10.49 -7.84
C ILE A 122 -8.28 10.03 -6.51
N LEU A 123 -7.61 8.86 -6.52
CA LEU A 123 -6.87 8.25 -5.41
C LEU A 123 -5.39 8.61 -5.36
#